data_AF-A0A8X6LMZ5-F1
#
_entry.id   AF-A0A8X6LMZ5-F1
#
_cell.length_a   1.000
_cell.length_b   1.000
_cell.length_c   1.000
_cell.angle_alpha   90.00
_cell.angle_beta   90.00
_cell.angle_gamma   90.00
#
_symmetry.space_group_name_H-M   'P 1'
#
loop_
_entity.id
_entity.type
_entity.pdbx_description
1 polymer ?
#
loop_
_entity_poly.entity_id
_entity_poly.type
_entity_poly.pdbx_seq_one_letter_code
_entity_poly.pdbx_strand_id
1 'polypeptide(L)' 'MVRMNSILWKERRKFFDSVRILARGGRGGNGLPKYGGIGGKGGDVYVEAKDSYTLSQLKKKYPTQRFIGGSGGNSK' A
#
# COMPACT_ATOMS: atom_id res chain seq x y z
N MET A 1 5.30 42.40 -25.29
CA MET A 1 5.82 41.01 -25.29
C MET A 1 6.47 40.74 -23.94
N VAL A 2 5.71 40.26 -22.96
CA VAL A 2 6.22 40.01 -21.61
C VAL A 2 6.70 38.56 -21.54
N ARG A 3 8.01 38.34 -21.38
CA ARG A 3 8.58 37.01 -21.09
C ARG A 3 8.20 36.63 -19.67
N MET A 4 7.08 35.93 -19.49
CA MET A 4 6.74 35.30 -18.21
C MET A 4 7.71 34.15 -17.94
N ASN A 5 8.49 34.30 -16.87
CA ASN A 5 9.47 33.33 -16.40
C ASN A 5 8.82 31.97 -16.11
N SER A 6 9.17 30.98 -16.92
CA SER A 6 8.83 29.55 -16.77
C SER A 6 9.36 28.91 -15.47
N ILE A 7 10.13 29.66 -14.68
CA ILE A 7 10.73 29.23 -13.40
C ILE A 7 9.66 29.10 -12.30
N LEU A 8 8.64 29.96 -12.29
CA LEU A 8 7.60 29.95 -11.25
C LEU A 8 6.62 28.77 -11.36
N TRP A 9 6.52 28.13 -12.53
CA TRP A 9 5.70 26.93 -12.73
C TRP A 9 6.40 25.61 -12.40
N LYS A 10 7.71 25.62 -12.14
CA LYS A 10 8.48 24.39 -11.88
C LYS A 10 8.34 23.91 -10.43
N GLU A 11 8.10 24.81 -9.49
CA GLU A 11 8.03 24.51 -8.04
C GLU A 11 6.73 23.80 -7.61
N ARG A 12 5.58 24.14 -8.21
CA ARG A 12 4.27 23.59 -7.79
C ARG A 12 4.04 22.11 -8.11
N ARG A 13 4.95 21.43 -8.82
CA ARG A 13 4.82 20.00 -9.19
C ARG A 13 5.49 19.03 -8.21
N LYS A 14 6.09 19.50 -7.11
CA LYS A 14 6.88 18.64 -6.19
C LYS A 14 6.06 17.97 -5.08
N PHE A 15 4.94 18.56 -4.64
CA PHE A 15 4.15 18.04 -3.52
C PHE A 15 2.99 17.18 -4.00
N PHE A 16 2.99 15.90 -3.60
CA PHE A 16 1.87 14.99 -3.80
C PHE A 16 1.00 15.00 -2.55
N ASP A 17 -0.19 15.57 -2.66
CA ASP A 17 -1.16 15.67 -1.56
C ASP A 17 -2.10 14.46 -1.48
N SER A 18 -2.19 13.68 -2.56
CA SER A 18 -3.02 12.49 -2.62
C SER A 18 -2.36 11.35 -3.38
N VAL A 19 -2.64 10.12 -2.94
CA VAL A 19 -2.27 8.89 -3.61
C VAL A 19 -3.40 7.89 -3.43
N ARG A 20 -3.74 7.17 -4.50
CA ARG A 20 -4.63 6.01 -4.44
C ARG A 20 -3.78 4.75 -4.29
N ILE A 21 -4.12 3.93 -3.29
CA ILE A 21 -3.54 2.61 -3.08
C ILE A 21 -4.62 1.54 -3.17
N LEU A 22 -4.22 0.33 -3.54
CA LEU A 22 -5.03 -0.87 -3.42
C LEU A 22 -4.53 -1.67 -2.22
N ALA A 23 -5.35 -1.76 -1.18
CA ALA A 23 -5.09 -2.61 -0.02
C ALA A 23 -6.02 -3.83 -0.05
N ARG A 24 -5.47 -5.02 0.22
CA ARG A 24 -6.24 -6.25 0.34
C ARG A 24 -5.69 -7.10 1.49
N GLY A 25 -6.56 -7.57 2.37
CA GLY A 25 -6.19 -8.57 3.37
C GLY A 25 -5.71 -9.87 2.71
N GLY A 26 -4.91 -10.63 3.45
CA GLY A 26 -4.45 -11.95 3.05
C GLY A 26 -5.58 -12.97 3.04
N ARG A 27 -5.45 -14.00 2.21
CA ARG A 27 -6.38 -15.13 2.22
C ARG A 27 -6.20 -15.92 3.52
N GLY A 28 -7.30 -16.39 4.12
CA GLY A 28 -7.24 -17.38 5.18
C GLY A 28 -6.70 -18.72 4.66
N GLY A 29 -5.99 -19.44 5.52
CA GLY A 29 -5.55 -20.80 5.24
C GLY A 29 -6.74 -21.75 5.14
N ASN A 30 -6.56 -22.82 4.39
CA ASN A 30 -7.57 -23.88 4.31
C ASN A 30 -7.48 -24.76 5.56
N GLY A 31 -8.64 -25.13 6.11
CA GLY A 31 -8.74 -26.13 7.16
C GLY A 31 -8.64 -27.56 6.63
N LEU A 32 -8.63 -28.52 7.55
CA LEU A 32 -8.73 -29.95 7.27
C LEU A 32 -9.94 -30.53 8.05
N PRO A 33 -11.18 -30.36 7.54
CA PRO A 33 -12.41 -30.61 8.31
C PRO A 33 -12.54 -32.04 8.83
N LYS A 34 -12.03 -33.02 8.08
CA LYS A 34 -12.05 -34.44 8.46
C LYS A 34 -11.37 -34.73 9.80
N TYR A 35 -10.40 -33.91 10.18
CA TYR A 35 -9.63 -34.05 11.42
C TYR A 35 -9.82 -32.84 12.36
N GLY A 36 -10.83 -32.00 12.11
CA GLY A 36 -11.08 -30.79 12.88
C GLY A 36 -10.03 -29.68 12.68
N GLY A 37 -9.18 -29.77 11.67
CA GLY A 37 -8.15 -28.77 11.39
C GLY A 37 -8.75 -27.44 10.94
N ILE A 38 -8.41 -26.35 11.61
CA ILE A 38 -8.83 -24.98 11.27
C ILE A 38 -7.65 -24.26 10.61
N GLY A 39 -7.89 -23.65 9.45
CA GLY A 39 -6.87 -22.87 8.75
C GLY A 39 -6.59 -21.54 9.44
N GLY A 40 -5.36 -21.05 9.31
CA GLY A 40 -4.92 -19.81 9.95
C GLY A 40 -5.59 -18.56 9.35
N LYS A 41 -5.71 -17.50 10.16
CA LYS A 41 -6.17 -16.19 9.70
C LYS A 41 -5.22 -15.62 8.65
N GLY A 42 -5.76 -14.97 7.62
CA GLY A 42 -4.98 -14.18 6.68
C GLY A 42 -4.47 -12.88 7.31
N GLY A 43 -3.36 -12.35 6.80
CA GLY A 43 -2.74 -11.13 7.32
C GLY A 43 -3.55 -9.87 7.02
N ASP A 44 -3.50 -8.91 7.93
CA ASP A 44 -4.16 -7.61 7.77
C ASP A 44 -3.23 -6.61 7.05
N VAL A 45 -3.80 -5.53 6.50
CA VAL A 45 -3.06 -4.40 5.93
C VAL A 45 -3.53 -3.15 6.67
N TYR A 46 -2.59 -2.35 7.19
CA TYR A 46 -2.89 -1.12 7.90
C TYR A 46 -2.01 0.03 7.39
N VAL A 47 -2.44 1.25 7.68
CA VAL A 47 -1.69 2.47 7.38
C VAL A 47 -1.15 3.02 8.69
N GLU A 48 0.14 3.36 8.69
CA GLU A 48 0.84 3.95 9.84
C GLU A 48 1.29 5.35 9.46
N ALA A 49 0.96 6.34 10.28
CA ALA A 49 1.47 7.70 10.13
C ALA A 49 2.93 7.75 10.61
N LYS A 50 3.81 8.33 9.80
CA LYS A 50 5.23 8.52 10.14
C LYS A 50 5.65 9.94 9.85
N ASP A 51 6.38 10.52 10.80
CA ASP A 51 6.99 11.83 10.61
C ASP A 51 7.98 11.81 9.45
N SER A 52 8.03 12.92 8.71
CA SER A 52 8.92 13.13 7.56
C SER A 52 8.76 12.12 6.40
N TYR A 53 7.67 11.36 6.34
CA TYR A 53 7.35 10.47 5.23
C TYR A 53 6.33 11.11 4.26
N THR A 54 6.71 11.27 2.99
CA THR A 54 5.85 11.93 1.99
C THR A 54 5.16 10.93 1.05
N LEU A 55 3.99 11.29 0.52
CA LEU A 55 3.28 10.45 -0.46
C LEU A 55 4.07 10.24 -1.77
N SER A 56 4.96 11.17 -2.10
CA SER A 56 5.91 11.04 -3.22
C SER A 56 6.88 9.87 -3.00
N GLN A 57 7.43 9.75 -1.79
CA GLN A 57 8.31 8.64 -1.41
C GLN A 57 7.56 7.31 -1.43
N LEU A 58 6.31 7.29 -0.96
CA LEU A 58 5.47 6.09 -1.02
C LEU A 58 5.28 5.62 -2.46
N LYS A 59 4.90 6.53 -3.37
CA LYS A 59 4.69 6.20 -4.80
C LYS A 59 5.97 5.76 -5.50
N LYS A 60 7.12 6.36 -5.15
CA LYS A 60 8.42 5.97 -5.70
C LYS A 60 8.85 4.58 -5.19
N LYS A 61 8.62 4.30 -3.91
CA LYS A 61 9.01 3.03 -3.28
C LYS A 61 8.11 1.86 -3.73
N TYR A 62 6.82 2.13 -3.92
CA TYR A 62 5.82 1.13 -4.31
C TYR A 62 5.09 1.56 -5.59
N PRO A 63 5.72 1.42 -6.78
CA PRO A 63 5.15 1.94 -8.03
C PRO A 63 3.82 1.28 -8.41
N THR A 64 3.59 0.03 -8.00
CA THR A 64 2.31 -0.66 -8.23
C THR A 64 1.20 -0.20 -7.31
N GLN A 65 1.54 0.38 -6.15
CA GLN A 65 0.59 0.81 -5.12
C GLN A 65 -0.36 -0.29 -4.63
N ARG A 66 0.10 -1.55 -4.66
CA ARG A 66 -0.66 -2.72 -4.20
C ARG A 66 -0.02 -3.29 -2.94
N PHE A 67 -0.82 -3.36 -1.88
CA PHE A 67 -0.40 -3.90 -0.59
C PHE A 67 -1.34 -5.07 -0.25
N ILE A 68 -0.78 -6.27 -0.18
CA ILE A 68 -1.53 -7.51 0.04
C ILE A 68 -1.01 -8.17 1.31
N GLY A 69 -1.91 -8.49 2.24
CA GLY A 69 -1.57 -9.22 3.46
C GLY A 69 -1.10 -10.64 3.16
N GLY A 70 -0.27 -11.20 4.04
CA GLY A 70 0.24 -12.57 3.91
C GLY A 70 -0.86 -13.63 3.98
N SER A 71 -0.66 -14.77 3.32
CA SER A 71 -1.61 -15.89 3.41
C SER A 71 -1.57 -16.54 4.79
N GLY A 72 -2.74 -16.91 5.30
CA GLY A 72 -2.85 -17.78 6.46
C GLY A 72 -2.32 -19.17 6.15
N GLY A 73 -1.79 -19.85 7.18
CA GLY A 73 -1.27 -21.21 7.06
C GLY A 73 -2.38 -22.25 6.93
N ASN A 74 -2.20 -23.23 6.06
CA ASN A 74 -3.13 -24.37 5.97
C ASN A 74 -2.93 -25.31 7.17
N SER A 75 -4.00 -25.95 7.63
CA SER A 75 -3.90 -27.02 8.62
C SER A 75 -3.13 -28.21 8.05
N LYS A 76 -2.36 -28.90 8.90
CA LYS A 76 -1.65 -30.14 8.57
C LYS A 76 -2.23 -31.30 9.36
#